data_AF-A0A972B5Q9-F1
#
_entry.id   AF-A0A972B5Q9-F1
#
_cell.length_a   1.000
_cell.length_b   1.000
_cell.length_c   1.000
_cell.angle_alpha   90.00
_cell.angle_beta   90.00
_cell.angle_gamma   90.00
#
_symmetry.space_group_name_H-M   'P 1'
#
loop_
_entity.id
_entity.type
_entity.pdbx_description
1 polymer ?
#
loop_
_entity_poly.entity_id
_entity_poly.type
_entity_poly.pdbx_seq_one_letter_code
_entity_poly.pdbx_strand_id
1 'polypeptide(L)'
;MKKTLVCVIISMIFFLTVINADDINEEAPVSSIFDDISIETFNEDAPDINARSAIVIDFDAGRILYEKNAYQKRPMASTTKIMTAIVAIENGNMDDIVTVSKNAASIWGSSMKLTTGEQITLKELMYGLLMCSGNDAAIAIAEHIAGSVESFLIMMNNKAIDIGALNTNFTSPHGLDGTGHYSTAYDMALITRYALNNPLFNEIVKTKSIQVGKRFMVNTNEMLTSYEGADGVKTGYTGKAGRCLVTSATRDGRRFISVVLFCDSRNLRALSSKKILDYAFENYYPCNLIKSGHFGEIPVYKGYEKSVPLLINNSVTQPLTEYEVENLYTKISIPDIIKAPVEKGENIGTISVYLNDEILCESAIIAERSVKQKKIPEYLLDVIQAWLNLMKEY
;
A
#
# COMPACT_ATOMS: atom_id res chain seq x y z
N MET A 1 -37.73 60.47 42.63
CA MET A 1 -37.16 60.09 41.32
C MET A 1 -35.75 59.55 41.52
N LYS A 2 -35.48 58.42 40.88
CA LYS A 2 -34.25 57.59 40.87
C LYS A 2 -32.92 58.39 40.85
N LYS A 3 -31.86 57.92 41.52
CA LYS A 3 -30.86 56.97 40.96
C LYS A 3 -29.72 56.68 41.95
N THR A 4 -29.52 55.40 42.19
CA THR A 4 -28.42 54.71 42.87
C THR A 4 -27.18 54.67 41.96
N LEU A 5 -25.97 54.82 42.52
CA LEU A 5 -24.71 54.49 41.83
C LEU A 5 -23.92 53.50 42.70
N VAL A 6 -23.87 52.24 42.27
CA VAL A 6 -23.03 51.18 42.82
C VAL A 6 -21.89 50.95 41.83
N CYS A 7 -20.65 51.07 42.29
CA CYS A 7 -19.46 50.66 41.55
C CYS A 7 -19.28 49.15 41.67
N VAL A 8 -19.25 48.44 40.54
CA VAL A 8 -18.84 47.03 40.46
C VAL A 8 -17.49 46.97 39.76
N ILE A 9 -16.48 46.51 40.50
CA ILE A 9 -15.16 46.13 39.98
C ILE A 9 -15.32 44.75 39.35
N ILE A 10 -15.16 44.66 38.02
CA ILE A 10 -15.09 43.38 37.31
C ILE A 10 -13.63 42.91 37.32
N SER A 11 -13.36 41.90 38.15
CA SER A 11 -12.13 41.11 38.09
C SER A 11 -12.20 40.22 36.84
N MET A 12 -11.35 40.51 35.86
CA MET A 12 -11.23 39.75 34.62
C MET A 12 -10.28 38.57 34.86
N ILE A 13 -10.84 37.43 35.28
CA ILE A 13 -10.11 36.17 35.36
C ILE A 13 -9.87 35.66 33.94
N PHE A 14 -8.61 35.73 33.50
CA PHE A 14 -8.13 35.05 32.29
C PHE A 14 -8.24 33.54 32.50
N PHE A 15 -9.30 32.93 31.98
CA PHE A 15 -9.30 31.49 31.69
C PHE A 15 -8.43 31.27 30.46
N LEU A 16 -7.17 30.88 30.69
CA LEU A 16 -6.37 30.18 29.69
C LEU A 16 -6.98 28.77 29.54
N THR A 17 -7.93 28.63 28.61
CA THR A 17 -8.35 27.32 28.13
C THR A 17 -7.19 26.73 27.33
N VAL A 18 -6.53 25.75 27.94
CA VAL A 18 -5.70 24.79 27.21
C VAL A 18 -6.63 24.12 26.20
N ILE A 19 -6.45 24.44 24.92
CA ILE A 19 -7.13 23.77 23.81
C ILE A 19 -6.52 22.37 23.74
N ASN A 20 -7.17 21.41 24.38
CA ASN A 20 -6.92 20.00 24.10
C ASN A 20 -7.52 19.71 22.73
N ALA A 21 -6.71 19.18 21.80
CA ALA A 21 -7.19 18.71 20.52
C ALA A 21 -8.14 17.52 20.77
N ASP A 22 -9.43 17.77 20.56
CA ASP A 22 -10.52 16.83 20.75
C ASP A 22 -10.38 15.60 19.85
N ASP A 23 -10.07 14.48 20.48
CA ASP A 23 -10.43 13.13 20.01
C ASP A 23 -11.28 12.38 21.06
N ILE A 24 -11.84 13.10 22.06
CA ILE A 24 -12.55 12.48 23.20
C ILE A 24 -14.08 12.69 23.17
N ASN A 25 -14.64 13.62 22.38
CA ASN A 25 -16.08 13.94 22.44
C ASN A 25 -16.83 13.86 21.08
N GLU A 26 -16.63 12.79 20.33
CA GLU A 26 -17.68 12.26 19.43
C GLU A 26 -18.08 10.88 19.96
N GLU A 27 -18.93 10.85 20.99
CA GLU A 27 -19.51 9.63 21.58
C GLU A 27 -20.57 8.99 20.66
N ALA A 28 -20.25 8.77 19.39
CA ALA A 28 -21.02 7.83 18.58
C ALA A 28 -20.49 6.42 18.91
N PRO A 29 -21.34 5.47 19.36
CA PRO A 29 -20.90 4.10 19.60
C PRO A 29 -20.35 3.49 18.30
N VAL A 30 -19.23 2.77 18.38
CA VAL A 30 -18.52 2.20 17.23
C VAL A 30 -19.43 1.30 16.36
N SER A 31 -20.44 0.67 16.97
CA SER A 31 -21.44 -0.14 16.27
C SER A 31 -22.31 0.70 15.33
N SER A 32 -22.66 1.94 15.68
CA SER A 32 -23.62 2.74 14.91
C SER A 32 -23.03 3.48 13.72
N ILE A 33 -21.74 3.28 13.38
CA ILE A 33 -21.09 4.02 12.27
C ILE A 33 -21.77 3.69 10.93
N PHE A 34 -22.33 2.48 10.80
CA PHE A 34 -22.95 2.02 9.56
C PHE A 34 -24.40 1.55 9.71
N ASP A 35 -24.95 1.53 10.94
CA ASP A 35 -26.27 0.94 11.22
C ASP A 35 -27.46 1.76 10.66
N ASP A 36 -27.26 3.05 10.35
CA ASP A 36 -28.34 3.97 9.92
C ASP A 36 -28.35 4.30 8.42
N ILE A 37 -27.62 3.56 7.57
CA ILE A 37 -27.48 3.92 6.14
C ILE A 37 -27.95 2.77 5.25
N SER A 38 -29.26 2.67 5.04
CA SER A 38 -29.82 1.98 3.88
C SER A 38 -29.76 2.92 2.67
N ILE A 39 -28.73 2.75 1.83
CA ILE A 39 -28.71 3.36 0.50
C ILE A 39 -29.00 2.25 -0.50
N GLU A 40 -30.27 2.13 -0.89
CA GLU A 40 -30.63 1.61 -2.20
C GLU A 40 -30.31 2.70 -3.22
N THR A 41 -29.26 2.49 -4.02
CA THR A 41 -29.16 3.02 -5.39
C THR A 41 -27.99 2.33 -6.08
N PHE A 42 -28.31 1.31 -6.87
CA PHE A 42 -27.42 0.80 -7.90
C PHE A 42 -27.41 1.83 -9.04
N ASN A 43 -26.39 2.68 -9.06
CA ASN A 43 -26.00 3.41 -10.24
C ASN A 43 -24.55 3.03 -10.55
N GLU A 44 -24.25 2.79 -11.82
CA GLU A 44 -22.89 2.57 -12.35
C GLU A 44 -21.95 3.79 -12.16
N ASP A 45 -22.38 4.82 -11.42
CA ASP A 45 -21.61 6.02 -11.14
C ASP A 45 -20.65 5.81 -9.96
N ALA A 46 -19.46 6.39 -10.09
CA ALA A 46 -18.43 6.41 -9.04
C ALA A 46 -19.01 6.84 -7.67
N PRO A 47 -18.68 6.16 -6.56
CA PRO A 47 -19.23 6.48 -5.24
C PRO A 47 -19.08 7.94 -4.83
N ASP A 48 -20.19 8.56 -4.38
CA ASP A 48 -20.13 9.89 -3.77
C ASP A 48 -19.57 9.82 -2.34
N ILE A 49 -18.44 10.50 -2.14
CA ILE A 49 -17.67 10.49 -0.90
C ILE A 49 -17.25 11.90 -0.47
N ASN A 50 -17.19 12.11 0.85
CA ASN A 50 -16.76 13.37 1.45
C ASN A 50 -15.26 13.64 1.28
N ALA A 51 -14.44 12.59 1.12
CA ALA A 51 -13.00 12.72 0.92
C ALA A 51 -12.66 13.62 -0.27
N ARG A 52 -11.63 14.45 -0.11
CA ARG A 52 -11.18 15.40 -1.14
C ARG A 52 -10.15 14.78 -2.07
N SER A 53 -9.37 13.83 -1.55
CA SER A 53 -8.63 12.86 -2.34
C SER A 53 -8.90 11.45 -1.83
N ALA A 54 -9.01 10.50 -2.74
CA ALA A 54 -9.17 9.09 -2.40
C ALA A 54 -8.60 8.18 -3.49
N ILE A 55 -8.25 6.96 -3.11
CA ILE A 55 -7.88 5.88 -4.02
C ILE A 55 -8.25 4.53 -3.40
N VAL A 56 -8.54 3.53 -4.24
CA VAL A 56 -8.52 2.11 -3.87
C VAL A 56 -7.59 1.40 -4.84
N ILE A 57 -6.68 0.58 -4.30
CA ILE A 57 -5.82 -0.30 -5.10
C ILE A 57 -5.98 -1.75 -4.67
N ASP A 58 -5.77 -2.64 -5.61
CA ASP A 58 -5.52 -4.05 -5.34
C ASP A 58 -4.12 -4.26 -4.76
N PHE A 59 -4.02 -5.08 -3.71
CA PHE A 59 -2.76 -5.30 -3.01
C PHE A 59 -1.76 -6.09 -3.85
N ASP A 60 -2.20 -7.15 -4.52
CA ASP A 60 -1.32 -8.09 -5.23
C ASP A 60 -0.85 -7.47 -6.55
N ALA A 61 -1.81 -7.08 -7.39
CA ALA A 61 -1.57 -6.49 -8.70
C ALA A 61 -1.09 -5.04 -8.64
N GLY A 62 -1.44 -4.29 -7.59
CA GLY A 62 -1.19 -2.85 -7.52
C GLY A 62 -2.09 -2.01 -8.45
N ARG A 63 -3.14 -2.61 -9.01
CA ARG A 63 -4.06 -1.94 -9.93
C ARG A 63 -4.94 -0.94 -9.20
N ILE A 64 -5.15 0.23 -9.78
CA ILE A 64 -6.10 1.23 -9.28
C ILE A 64 -7.51 0.79 -9.66
N LEU A 65 -8.39 0.71 -8.66
CA LEU A 65 -9.80 0.29 -8.81
C LEU A 65 -10.77 1.48 -8.69
N TYR A 66 -10.34 2.53 -7.98
CA TYR A 66 -11.05 3.78 -7.82
C TYR A 66 -10.04 4.90 -7.56
N GLU A 67 -10.25 6.07 -8.13
CA GLU A 67 -9.49 7.27 -7.77
C GLU A 67 -10.33 8.55 -7.81
N LYS A 68 -9.99 9.48 -6.91
CA LYS A 68 -10.52 10.85 -6.88
C LYS A 68 -9.38 11.77 -6.45
N ASN A 69 -8.90 12.64 -7.33
CA ASN A 69 -7.76 13.53 -7.06
C ASN A 69 -6.57 12.79 -6.42
N ALA A 70 -6.29 11.55 -6.83
CA ALA A 70 -5.39 10.67 -6.11
C ALA A 70 -3.95 11.18 -6.04
N TYR A 71 -3.53 11.95 -7.05
CA TYR A 71 -2.19 12.53 -7.18
C TYR A 71 -2.06 13.95 -6.57
N GLN A 72 -3.12 14.48 -5.96
CA GLN A 72 -3.09 15.82 -5.37
C GLN A 72 -2.35 15.80 -4.01
N LYS A 73 -1.35 16.67 -3.87
CA LYS A 73 -0.60 16.83 -2.62
C LYS A 73 -1.50 17.36 -1.50
N ARG A 74 -1.52 16.65 -0.38
CA ARG A 74 -2.29 17.00 0.82
C ARG A 74 -1.49 16.66 2.09
N PRO A 75 -1.72 17.38 3.20
CA PRO A 75 -1.29 16.91 4.50
C PRO A 75 -1.95 15.56 4.82
N MET A 76 -1.20 14.62 5.39
CA MET A 76 -1.65 13.25 5.65
C MET A 76 -1.74 12.90 7.14
N ALA A 77 -1.47 13.87 8.02
CA ALA A 77 -1.49 13.71 9.47
C ALA A 77 -0.74 12.45 9.95
N SER A 78 -1.26 11.76 10.97
CA SER A 78 -0.65 10.54 11.53
C SER A 78 -0.57 9.33 10.61
N THR A 79 -1.14 9.36 9.40
CA THR A 79 -0.87 8.29 8.42
C THR A 79 0.61 8.25 8.00
N THR A 80 1.34 9.35 8.23
CA THR A 80 2.82 9.42 8.24
C THR A 80 3.49 8.28 8.98
N LYS A 81 2.90 7.82 10.09
CA LYS A 81 3.48 6.79 10.95
C LYS A 81 3.58 5.42 10.27
N ILE A 82 2.92 5.21 9.13
CA ILE A 82 3.14 4.04 8.26
C ILE A 82 4.59 4.03 7.76
N MET A 83 5.10 5.18 7.28
CA MET A 83 6.49 5.30 6.84
C MET A 83 7.47 5.18 8.03
N THR A 84 7.17 5.84 9.15
CA THR A 84 7.98 5.73 10.37
C THR A 84 8.13 4.28 10.81
N ALA A 85 7.03 3.52 10.78
CA ALA A 85 7.02 2.13 11.14
C ALA A 85 7.88 1.28 10.22
N ILE A 86 7.72 1.39 8.91
CA ILE A 86 8.46 0.51 7.98
C ILE A 86 9.95 0.82 7.98
N VAL A 87 10.35 2.09 8.09
CA VAL A 87 11.76 2.47 8.25
C VAL A 87 12.35 1.90 9.53
N ALA A 88 11.61 1.97 10.65
CA ALA A 88 12.07 1.41 11.92
C ALA A 88 12.19 -0.12 11.89
N ILE A 89 11.24 -0.81 11.26
CA ILE A 89 11.26 -2.27 11.13
C ILE A 89 12.46 -2.75 10.30
N GLU A 90 12.83 -2.02 9.25
CA GLU A 90 13.92 -2.41 8.36
C GLU A 90 15.32 -2.08 8.90
N ASN A 91 15.41 -1.13 9.85
CA ASN A 91 16.70 -0.60 10.32
C ASN A 91 16.94 -0.81 11.83
N GLY A 92 15.98 -1.40 12.55
CA GLY A 92 16.07 -1.62 13.99
C GLY A 92 15.91 -3.08 14.38
N ASN A 93 16.35 -3.41 15.59
CA ASN A 93 16.04 -4.68 16.21
C ASN A 93 14.89 -4.47 17.21
N MET A 94 13.80 -5.22 17.05
CA MET A 94 12.58 -5.08 17.86
C MET A 94 12.81 -5.33 19.36
N ASP A 95 13.86 -6.07 19.71
CA ASP A 95 14.26 -6.37 21.09
C ASP A 95 15.14 -5.28 21.71
N ASP A 96 15.55 -4.26 20.94
CA ASP A 96 16.37 -3.18 21.46
C ASP A 96 15.63 -2.40 22.54
N ILE A 97 16.37 -2.07 23.61
CA ILE A 97 15.88 -1.16 24.64
C ILE A 97 16.13 0.27 24.20
N VAL A 98 15.04 1.01 24.04
CA VAL A 98 15.03 2.43 23.73
C VAL A 98 14.91 3.22 25.03
N THR A 99 15.81 4.19 25.24
CA THR A 99 15.71 5.15 26.33
C THR A 99 14.97 6.39 25.86
N VAL A 100 13.80 6.67 26.44
CA VAL A 100 12.95 7.79 26.05
C VAL A 100 13.62 9.12 26.40
N SER A 101 13.87 9.96 25.40
CA SER A 101 14.47 11.28 25.60
C SER A 101 13.49 12.29 26.21
N LYS A 102 14.01 13.43 26.67
CA LYS A 102 13.18 14.57 27.07
C LYS A 102 12.36 15.12 25.90
N ASN A 103 12.94 15.12 24.70
CA ASN A 103 12.28 15.58 23.48
C ASN A 103 11.04 14.72 23.19
N ALA A 104 11.22 13.39 23.12
CA ALA A 104 10.15 12.43 22.92
C ALA A 104 9.03 12.56 23.96
N ALA A 105 9.37 12.63 25.25
CA ALA A 105 8.37 12.74 26.32
C ALA A 105 7.62 14.08 26.36
N SER A 106 8.14 15.13 25.69
CA SER A 106 7.57 16.48 25.73
C SER A 106 6.69 16.83 24.52
N ILE A 107 6.66 15.97 23.50
CA ILE A 107 5.89 16.23 22.29
C ILE A 107 4.38 16.18 22.58
N TRP A 108 3.62 17.07 21.95
CA TRP A 108 2.18 17.16 22.13
C TRP A 108 1.40 16.25 21.16
N GLY A 109 0.10 16.10 21.39
CA GLY A 109 -0.81 15.28 20.57
C GLY A 109 -0.99 13.88 21.13
N SER A 110 -1.39 12.93 20.28
CA SER A 110 -1.56 11.52 20.67
C SER A 110 -0.25 10.97 21.23
N SER A 111 -0.31 10.20 22.32
CA SER A 111 0.85 9.79 23.08
C SER A 111 0.63 8.44 23.77
N MET A 112 1.69 7.66 23.93
CA MET A 112 1.76 6.46 24.79
C MET A 112 1.95 6.80 26.28
N LYS A 113 2.01 8.09 26.60
CA LYS A 113 2.36 8.66 27.91
C LYS A 113 3.76 8.20 28.36
N LEU A 114 4.74 8.26 27.47
CA LEU A 114 6.13 7.93 27.80
C LEU A 114 6.74 9.00 28.72
N THR A 115 7.64 8.58 29.60
CA THR A 115 8.35 9.48 30.52
C THR A 115 9.86 9.53 30.21
N THR A 116 10.51 10.67 30.47
CA THR A 116 11.95 10.82 30.23
C THR A 116 12.75 9.80 31.04
N GLY A 117 13.69 9.10 30.37
CA GLY A 117 14.52 8.06 30.97
C GLY A 117 13.84 6.69 31.08
N GLU A 118 12.58 6.58 30.65
CA GLU A 118 11.91 5.29 30.56
C GLU A 118 12.62 4.37 29.56
N GLN A 119 12.79 3.10 29.95
CA GLN A 119 13.35 2.05 29.10
C GLN A 119 12.22 1.15 28.59
N ILE A 120 12.10 1.06 27.28
CA ILE A 120 10.99 0.38 26.59
C ILE A 120 11.52 -0.30 25.33
N THR A 121 10.99 -1.48 24.98
CA THR A 121 11.45 -2.17 23.76
C THR A 121 11.01 -1.41 22.51
N LEU A 122 11.80 -1.52 21.43
CA LEU A 122 11.39 -0.97 20.13
C LEU A 122 10.06 -1.60 19.67
N LYS A 123 9.83 -2.89 19.95
CA LYS A 123 8.55 -3.56 19.68
C LYS A 123 7.37 -2.89 20.40
N GLU A 124 7.50 -2.57 21.68
CA GLU A 124 6.46 -1.86 22.44
C GLU A 124 6.17 -0.47 21.85
N LEU A 125 7.22 0.26 21.46
CA LEU A 125 7.08 1.55 20.78
C LEU A 125 6.35 1.39 19.44
N MET A 126 6.61 0.31 18.70
CA MET A 126 5.93 0.02 17.44
C MET A 126 4.41 -0.18 17.61
N TYR A 127 3.98 -0.91 18.64
CA TYR A 127 2.55 -1.04 18.96
C TYR A 127 1.93 0.32 19.30
N GLY A 128 2.59 1.11 20.15
CA GLY A 128 2.03 2.41 20.52
C GLY A 128 2.07 3.47 19.40
N LEU A 129 3.04 3.39 18.50
CA LEU A 129 3.10 4.20 17.28
C LEU A 129 1.88 3.92 16.39
N LEU A 130 1.56 2.65 16.15
CA LEU A 130 0.57 2.26 15.16
C LEU A 130 -0.85 2.16 15.73
N MET A 131 -1.03 1.65 16.96
CA MET A 131 -2.34 1.50 17.57
C MET A 131 -2.82 2.79 18.23
N CYS A 132 -1.99 3.37 19.10
CA CYS A 132 -2.32 4.59 19.87
C CYS A 132 -1.96 5.88 19.13
N SER A 133 -1.30 5.78 17.97
CA SER A 133 -0.83 6.94 17.22
C SER A 133 0.18 7.82 17.98
N GLY A 134 0.97 7.22 18.89
CA GLY A 134 1.88 7.95 19.78
C GLY A 134 2.93 8.79 19.05
N ASN A 135 2.91 10.10 19.26
CA ASN A 135 3.90 11.04 18.73
C ASN A 135 5.22 10.92 19.49
N ASP A 136 5.14 10.68 20.80
CA ASP A 136 6.27 10.38 21.68
C ASP A 136 7.01 9.13 21.21
N ALA A 137 6.28 8.08 20.84
CA ALA A 137 6.83 6.87 20.24
C ALA A 137 7.57 7.17 18.93
N ALA A 138 6.98 7.99 18.05
CA ALA A 138 7.59 8.34 16.77
C ALA A 138 8.93 9.07 16.93
N ILE A 139 9.04 9.99 17.89
CA ILE A 139 10.29 10.69 18.18
C ILE A 139 11.31 9.74 18.81
N ALA A 140 10.91 8.93 19.80
CA ALA A 140 11.81 7.96 20.45
C ALA A 140 12.37 6.94 19.45
N ILE A 141 11.53 6.43 18.54
CA ILE A 141 11.94 5.53 17.46
C ILE A 141 12.94 6.24 16.54
N ALA A 142 12.64 7.47 16.11
CA ALA A 142 13.50 8.22 15.19
C ALA A 142 14.90 8.47 15.79
N GLU A 143 14.95 8.90 17.05
CA GLU A 143 16.20 9.14 17.78
C GLU A 143 16.99 7.83 18.01
N HIS A 144 16.31 6.72 18.33
CA HIS A 144 16.97 5.43 18.51
C HIS A 144 17.59 4.89 17.22
N ILE A 145 16.84 4.92 16.12
CA ILE A 145 17.25 4.31 14.85
C ILE A 145 18.33 5.13 14.15
N ALA A 146 18.19 6.45 14.11
CA ALA A 146 19.05 7.31 13.30
C ALA A 146 19.93 8.26 14.12
N GLY A 147 19.89 8.18 15.46
CA GLY A 147 20.59 9.09 16.37
C GLY A 147 19.96 10.47 16.50
N SER A 148 19.18 10.93 15.51
CA SER A 148 18.41 12.18 15.56
C SER A 148 17.16 12.11 14.67
N VAL A 149 16.18 12.98 14.96
CA VAL A 149 14.96 13.08 14.14
C VAL A 149 15.29 13.49 12.71
N GLU A 150 16.22 14.43 12.51
CA GLU A 150 16.63 14.92 11.18
C GLU A 150 17.23 13.80 10.33
N SER A 151 18.09 12.98 10.92
CA SER A 151 18.69 11.83 10.25
C SER A 151 17.64 10.79 9.87
N PHE A 152 16.65 10.58 10.75
CA PHE A 152 15.54 9.68 10.46
C PHE A 152 14.64 10.19 9.33
N LEU A 153 14.41 11.51 9.24
CA LEU A 153 13.65 12.10 8.13
C LEU A 153 14.32 11.92 6.78
N ILE A 154 15.65 11.92 6.72
CA ILE A 154 16.39 11.57 5.50
C ILE A 154 16.09 10.12 5.10
N MET A 155 16.09 9.18 6.06
CA MET A 155 15.75 7.78 5.80
C MET A 155 14.30 7.63 5.31
N MET A 156 13.34 8.34 5.91
CA MET A 156 11.94 8.32 5.50
C MET A 156 11.75 8.82 4.06
N ASN A 157 12.40 9.92 3.68
CA ASN A 157 12.27 10.49 2.34
C ASN A 157 13.00 9.64 1.29
N ASN A 158 14.16 9.06 1.61
CA ASN A 158 14.84 8.12 0.72
C ASN A 158 13.98 6.86 0.50
N LYS A 159 13.40 6.30 1.57
CA LYS A 159 12.49 5.16 1.47
C LYS A 159 11.25 5.47 0.63
N ALA A 160 10.71 6.69 0.71
CA ALA A 160 9.61 7.11 -0.16
C ALA A 160 10.00 7.05 -1.64
N ILE A 161 11.20 7.52 -2.00
CA ILE A 161 11.74 7.46 -3.36
C ILE A 161 11.92 6.00 -3.80
N ASP A 162 12.51 5.15 -2.96
CA ASP A 162 12.74 3.73 -3.25
C ASP A 162 11.42 2.98 -3.54
N ILE A 163 10.34 3.35 -2.84
CA ILE A 163 8.99 2.77 -3.03
C ILE A 163 8.28 3.34 -4.28
N GLY A 164 8.77 4.47 -4.83
CA GLY A 164 8.12 5.18 -5.93
C GLY A 164 7.06 6.21 -5.49
N ALA A 165 7.00 6.54 -4.19
CA ALA A 165 6.16 7.61 -3.63
C ALA A 165 6.79 8.99 -3.84
N LEU A 166 6.91 9.40 -5.11
CA LEU A 166 7.69 10.57 -5.55
C LEU A 166 7.02 11.93 -5.24
N ASN A 167 5.75 11.93 -4.85
CA ASN A 167 4.98 13.12 -4.49
C ASN A 167 4.76 13.24 -2.97
N THR A 168 5.69 12.71 -2.19
CA THR A 168 5.66 12.70 -0.73
C THR A 168 6.89 13.38 -0.14
N ASN A 169 6.69 14.13 0.94
CA ASN A 169 7.79 14.72 1.71
C ASN A 169 7.45 14.69 3.21
N PHE A 170 8.33 14.07 3.99
CA PHE A 170 8.24 13.97 5.44
C PHE A 170 9.12 15.00 6.12
N THR A 171 8.52 15.80 6.98
CA THR A 171 9.20 16.77 7.86
C THR A 171 9.04 16.47 9.35
N SER A 172 8.36 15.37 9.69
CA SER A 172 8.27 14.83 11.05
C SER A 172 7.97 13.32 11.00
N PRO A 173 8.36 12.54 12.02
CA PRO A 173 8.04 11.11 12.07
C PRO A 173 6.61 10.84 12.57
N HIS A 174 5.92 11.86 13.09
CA HIS A 174 4.58 11.72 13.67
C HIS A 174 3.46 12.28 12.78
N GLY A 175 3.76 13.22 11.88
CA GLY A 175 2.78 13.82 10.99
C GLY A 175 1.94 14.93 11.63
N LEU A 176 2.49 15.71 12.56
CA LEU A 176 1.83 16.95 12.99
C LEU A 176 2.01 18.00 11.89
N ASP A 177 1.13 19.01 11.88
CA ASP A 177 1.15 20.06 10.86
C ASP A 177 2.51 20.77 10.83
N GLY A 178 3.17 20.72 9.67
CA GLY A 178 4.45 21.34 9.43
C GLY A 178 4.55 21.86 8.00
N THR A 179 5.38 22.87 7.78
CA THR A 179 5.66 23.39 6.43
C THR A 179 6.29 22.28 5.58
N GLY A 180 5.81 22.10 4.36
CA GLY A 180 6.33 21.09 3.44
C GLY A 180 5.97 19.64 3.78
N HIS A 181 5.14 19.37 4.79
CA HIS A 181 4.70 18.02 5.13
C HIS A 181 3.51 17.59 4.27
N TYR A 182 3.70 16.67 3.31
CA TYR A 182 2.62 16.25 2.42
C TYR A 182 2.84 14.84 1.85
N SER A 183 1.76 14.27 1.33
CA SER A 183 1.75 13.09 0.47
C SER A 183 0.58 13.19 -0.52
N THR A 184 0.31 12.14 -1.28
CA THR A 184 -0.88 12.00 -2.14
C THR A 184 -1.65 10.74 -1.72
N ALA A 185 -2.89 10.57 -2.16
CA ALA A 185 -3.61 9.34 -1.87
C ALA A 185 -2.92 8.14 -2.54
N TYR A 186 -2.43 8.33 -3.78
CA TYR A 186 -1.68 7.33 -4.54
C TYR A 186 -0.39 6.91 -3.82
N ASP A 187 0.44 7.87 -3.43
CA ASP A 187 1.71 7.61 -2.73
C ASP A 187 1.48 6.90 -1.40
N MET A 188 0.46 7.32 -0.63
CA MET A 188 0.11 6.64 0.62
C MET A 188 -0.35 5.20 0.37
N ALA A 189 -1.01 4.92 -0.76
CA ALA A 189 -1.38 3.56 -1.13
C ALA A 189 -0.14 2.71 -1.48
N LEU A 190 0.84 3.27 -2.20
CA LEU A 190 2.13 2.61 -2.47
C LEU A 190 2.91 2.30 -1.19
N ILE A 191 3.08 3.29 -0.32
CA ILE A 191 3.77 3.14 0.97
C ILE A 191 3.08 2.07 1.82
N THR A 192 1.75 2.06 1.83
CA THR A 192 0.97 1.08 2.60
C THR A 192 1.08 -0.32 2.02
N ARG A 193 0.98 -0.47 0.70
CA ARG A 193 1.15 -1.76 0.01
C ARG A 193 2.54 -2.33 0.27
N TYR A 194 3.57 -1.50 0.21
CA TYR A 194 4.92 -1.90 0.59
C TYR A 194 4.98 -2.35 2.06
N ALA A 195 4.48 -1.54 3.00
CA ALA A 195 4.52 -1.85 4.42
C ALA A 195 3.74 -3.14 4.78
N LEU A 196 2.61 -3.41 4.12
CA LEU A 196 1.78 -4.59 4.35
C LEU A 196 2.41 -5.91 3.88
N ASN A 197 3.49 -5.86 3.09
CA ASN A 197 4.32 -7.04 2.80
C ASN A 197 5.16 -7.48 4.01
N ASN A 198 5.36 -6.61 5.01
CA ASN A 198 6.08 -6.95 6.22
C ASN A 198 5.13 -7.65 7.23
N PRO A 199 5.42 -8.89 7.66
CA PRO A 199 4.54 -9.64 8.56
C PRO A 199 4.29 -8.95 9.91
N LEU A 200 5.33 -8.33 10.49
CA LEU A 200 5.22 -7.65 11.79
C LEU A 200 4.36 -6.39 11.68
N PHE A 201 4.54 -5.59 10.61
CA PHE A 201 3.69 -4.43 10.37
C PHE A 201 2.21 -4.86 10.27
N ASN A 202 1.94 -5.92 9.48
CA ASN A 202 0.60 -6.45 9.27
C ASN A 202 -0.04 -6.97 10.59
N GLU A 203 0.74 -7.67 11.42
CA GLU A 203 0.32 -8.09 12.76
C GLU A 203 -0.13 -6.91 13.63
N ILE A 204 0.70 -5.86 13.71
CA ILE A 204 0.43 -4.72 14.60
C ILE A 204 -0.82 -3.95 14.15
N VAL A 205 -0.94 -3.62 12.86
CA VAL A 205 -2.04 -2.78 12.37
C VAL A 205 -3.40 -3.47 12.41
N LYS A 206 -3.42 -4.82 12.36
CA LYS A 206 -4.62 -5.64 12.50
C LYS A 206 -5.05 -5.81 13.97
N THR A 207 -4.15 -5.57 14.92
CA THR A 207 -4.42 -5.76 16.35
C THR A 207 -5.45 -4.75 16.85
N LYS A 208 -6.57 -5.21 17.42
CA LYS A 208 -7.66 -4.36 17.95
C LYS A 208 -7.33 -3.80 19.33
N SER A 209 -6.83 -4.66 20.21
CA SER A 209 -6.33 -4.29 21.53
C SER A 209 -5.26 -5.29 21.96
N ILE A 210 -4.35 -4.85 22.82
CA ILE A 210 -3.27 -5.69 23.32
C ILE A 210 -2.74 -5.16 24.65
N GLN A 211 -2.25 -6.06 25.50
CA GLN A 211 -1.40 -5.73 26.63
C GLN A 211 0.06 -6.00 26.21
N VAL A 212 0.88 -4.95 26.08
CA VAL A 212 2.32 -5.10 25.84
C VAL A 212 3.08 -4.43 26.98
N GLY A 213 3.93 -5.21 27.64
CA GLY A 213 4.57 -4.82 28.89
C GLY A 213 3.54 -4.34 29.91
N LYS A 214 3.70 -3.09 30.37
CA LYS A 214 2.81 -2.48 31.38
C LYS A 214 1.61 -1.74 30.79
N ARG A 215 1.47 -1.67 29.46
CA ARG A 215 0.46 -0.83 28.79
C ARG A 215 -0.61 -1.67 28.11
N PHE A 216 -1.86 -1.34 28.41
CA PHE A 216 -3.00 -1.76 27.60
C PHE A 216 -3.24 -0.73 26.51
N MET A 217 -3.30 -1.19 25.25
CA MET A 217 -3.47 -0.35 24.08
C MET A 217 -4.71 -0.78 23.31
N VAL A 218 -5.47 0.20 22.82
CA VAL A 218 -6.60 -0.01 21.93
C VAL A 218 -6.30 0.72 20.64
N ASN A 219 -6.59 0.08 19.52
CA ASN A 219 -6.37 0.64 18.21
C ASN A 219 -7.36 1.77 17.93
N THR A 220 -6.85 2.90 17.42
CA THR A 220 -7.66 4.06 17.04
C THR A 220 -8.47 3.85 15.77
N ASN A 221 -8.21 2.79 15.00
CA ASN A 221 -8.90 2.50 13.75
C ASN A 221 -10.24 1.78 13.98
N GLU A 222 -11.35 2.52 13.90
CA GLU A 222 -12.69 1.93 14.04
C GLU A 222 -13.03 0.87 12.98
N MET A 223 -12.41 0.93 11.79
CA MET A 223 -12.75 0.02 10.68
C MET A 223 -12.51 -1.45 11.06
N LEU A 224 -11.53 -1.73 11.92
CA LEU A 224 -11.24 -3.10 12.40
C LEU A 224 -12.44 -3.76 13.10
N THR A 225 -13.36 -2.96 13.63
CA THR A 225 -14.56 -3.44 14.32
C THR A 225 -15.84 -3.18 13.54
N SER A 226 -15.89 -2.14 12.71
CA SER A 226 -17.11 -1.73 12.01
C SER A 226 -17.18 -2.20 10.56
N TYR A 227 -16.08 -2.62 9.93
CA TYR A 227 -16.06 -3.03 8.53
C TYR A 227 -15.58 -4.47 8.36
N GLU A 228 -16.40 -5.31 7.74
CA GLU A 228 -16.06 -6.71 7.49
C GLU A 228 -14.81 -6.84 6.62
N GLY A 229 -13.88 -7.69 7.06
CA GLY A 229 -12.61 -7.94 6.38
C GLY A 229 -11.53 -6.92 6.69
N ALA A 230 -11.82 -5.82 7.40
CA ALA A 230 -10.80 -4.83 7.75
C ALA A 230 -9.66 -5.44 8.58
N ASP A 231 -8.43 -5.20 8.14
CA ASP A 231 -7.21 -5.70 8.75
C ASP A 231 -6.11 -4.62 8.90
N GLY A 232 -6.49 -3.34 8.80
CA GLY A 232 -5.60 -2.20 9.00
C GLY A 232 -6.23 -0.90 8.50
N VAL A 233 -5.49 0.21 8.35
CA VAL A 233 -4.07 0.36 8.70
C VAL A 233 -3.87 1.51 9.68
N LYS A 234 -4.23 2.74 9.30
CA LYS A 234 -3.92 3.91 10.14
C LYS A 234 -4.85 5.10 9.91
N THR A 235 -5.30 5.67 11.02
CA THR A 235 -6.04 6.94 11.08
C THR A 235 -5.09 8.14 11.19
N GLY A 236 -5.55 9.32 10.77
CA GLY A 236 -4.87 10.59 11.00
C GLY A 236 -5.84 11.76 11.10
N TYR A 237 -5.48 12.75 11.92
CA TYR A 237 -6.20 14.01 12.02
C TYR A 237 -5.25 15.14 12.43
N THR A 238 -5.39 16.28 11.76
CA THR A 238 -4.92 17.59 12.21
C THR A 238 -5.88 18.66 11.67
N GLY A 239 -5.78 19.89 12.18
CA GLY A 239 -6.60 20.99 11.68
C GLY A 239 -6.39 21.27 10.19
N LYS A 240 -5.17 21.12 9.66
CA LYS A 240 -4.89 21.34 8.22
C LYS A 240 -5.16 20.11 7.36
N ALA A 241 -4.98 18.90 7.88
CA ALA A 241 -5.17 17.67 7.10
C ALA A 241 -6.64 17.26 6.99
N GLY A 242 -7.50 17.74 7.90
CA GLY A 242 -8.81 17.14 8.12
C GLY A 242 -8.66 15.70 8.62
N ARG A 243 -9.72 14.90 8.42
CA ARG A 243 -9.77 13.49 8.85
C ARG A 243 -9.24 12.59 7.72
N CYS A 244 -8.13 11.90 7.96
CA CYS A 244 -7.47 10.98 7.02
C CYS A 244 -7.56 9.54 7.52
N LEU A 245 -7.66 8.58 6.61
CA LEU A 245 -7.66 7.16 6.92
C LEU A 245 -7.04 6.36 5.76
N VAL A 246 -6.20 5.41 6.13
CA VAL A 246 -5.76 4.32 5.27
C VAL A 246 -6.35 3.03 5.83
N THR A 247 -7.15 2.33 5.03
CA THR A 247 -7.78 1.06 5.41
C THR A 247 -7.24 -0.04 4.50
N SER A 248 -7.00 -1.21 5.08
CA SER A 248 -6.83 -2.44 4.32
C SER A 248 -7.94 -3.39 4.72
N ALA A 249 -8.50 -4.09 3.73
CA ALA A 249 -9.54 -5.09 3.96
C ALA A 249 -9.34 -6.30 3.04
N THR A 250 -9.56 -7.50 3.58
CA THR A 250 -9.43 -8.76 2.87
C THR A 250 -10.75 -9.54 2.91
N ARG A 251 -11.28 -9.93 1.74
CA ARG A 251 -12.47 -10.80 1.58
C ARG A 251 -12.21 -11.80 0.46
N ASP A 252 -12.52 -13.07 0.69
CA ASP A 252 -12.36 -14.15 -0.31
C ASP A 252 -10.96 -14.22 -0.96
N GLY A 253 -9.92 -13.95 -0.16
CA GLY A 253 -8.53 -13.92 -0.64
C GLY A 253 -8.15 -12.68 -1.45
N ARG A 254 -9.07 -11.73 -1.66
CA ARG A 254 -8.80 -10.43 -2.31
C ARG A 254 -8.52 -9.38 -1.25
N ARG A 255 -7.39 -8.70 -1.35
CA ARG A 255 -7.01 -7.63 -0.41
C ARG A 255 -6.95 -6.30 -1.12
N PHE A 256 -7.73 -5.34 -0.63
CA PHE A 256 -7.77 -3.97 -1.14
C PHE A 256 -7.26 -2.98 -0.11
N ILE A 257 -6.58 -1.94 -0.60
CA ILE A 257 -6.12 -0.82 0.21
C ILE A 257 -6.87 0.42 -0.25
N SER A 258 -7.58 1.08 0.68
CA SER A 258 -8.17 2.38 0.45
C SER A 258 -7.44 3.47 1.21
N VAL A 259 -7.33 4.64 0.58
CA VAL A 259 -6.84 5.85 1.22
C VAL A 259 -7.89 6.94 1.01
N VAL A 260 -8.26 7.63 2.09
CA VAL A 260 -9.10 8.82 2.04
C VAL A 260 -8.41 9.95 2.80
N LEU A 261 -8.27 11.10 2.15
CA LEU A 261 -7.61 12.28 2.70
C LEU A 261 -8.59 13.46 2.77
N PHE A 262 -8.49 14.19 3.87
CA PHE A 262 -9.25 15.41 4.13
C PHE A 262 -10.77 15.17 4.07
N CYS A 263 -11.29 14.38 5.00
CA CYS A 263 -12.72 14.35 5.32
C CYS A 263 -13.05 15.34 6.46
N ASP A 264 -14.32 15.75 6.55
CA ASP A 264 -14.75 16.77 7.52
C ASP A 264 -14.93 16.23 8.93
N SER A 265 -15.41 14.99 9.06
CA SER A 265 -15.65 14.35 10.35
C SER A 265 -15.16 12.91 10.38
N ARG A 266 -15.10 12.34 11.58
CA ARG A 266 -14.69 10.94 11.78
C ARG A 266 -15.65 9.97 11.07
N ASN A 267 -16.95 10.20 11.21
CA ASN A 267 -17.98 9.36 10.57
C ASN A 267 -17.92 9.46 9.04
N LEU A 268 -17.77 10.67 8.49
CA LEU A 268 -17.66 10.88 7.04
C LEU A 268 -16.39 10.26 6.46
N ARG A 269 -15.30 10.22 7.24
CA ARG A 269 -14.05 9.52 6.88
C ARG A 269 -14.27 8.01 6.77
N ALA A 270 -14.83 7.39 7.82
CA ALA A 270 -15.10 5.95 7.82
C ALA A 270 -16.07 5.55 6.71
N LEU A 271 -17.15 6.32 6.53
CA LEU A 271 -18.13 6.12 5.45
C LEU A 271 -17.51 6.27 4.06
N SER A 272 -16.66 7.28 3.84
CA SER A 272 -15.96 7.45 2.56
C SER A 272 -15.08 6.24 2.24
N SER A 273 -14.33 5.73 3.24
CA SER A 273 -13.51 4.52 3.07
C SER A 273 -14.36 3.28 2.82
N LYS A 274 -15.48 3.11 3.52
CA LYS A 274 -16.42 2.00 3.32
C LYS A 274 -16.96 1.99 1.89
N LYS A 275 -17.50 3.11 1.42
CA LYS A 275 -18.13 3.23 0.09
C LYS A 275 -17.20 2.81 -1.05
N ILE A 276 -15.95 3.27 -1.03
CA ILE A 276 -14.99 2.94 -2.11
C ILE A 276 -14.46 1.51 -2.00
N LEU A 277 -14.35 0.94 -0.79
CA LEU A 277 -14.01 -0.48 -0.63
C LEU A 277 -15.15 -1.39 -1.06
N ASP A 278 -16.40 -1.07 -0.70
CA ASP A 278 -17.58 -1.82 -1.13
C ASP A 278 -17.71 -1.79 -2.65
N TYR A 279 -17.58 -0.61 -3.27
CA TYR A 279 -17.50 -0.47 -4.73
C TYR A 279 -16.44 -1.40 -5.34
N ALA A 280 -15.22 -1.43 -4.79
CA ALA A 280 -14.17 -2.31 -5.30
C ALA A 280 -14.52 -3.81 -5.14
N PHE A 281 -15.03 -4.23 -3.98
CA PHE A 281 -15.40 -5.63 -3.73
C PHE A 281 -16.59 -6.12 -4.55
N GLU A 282 -17.53 -5.22 -4.86
CA GLU A 282 -18.73 -5.49 -5.64
C GLU A 282 -18.47 -5.52 -7.14
N ASN A 283 -17.57 -4.67 -7.65
CA ASN A 283 -17.40 -4.49 -9.09
C ASN A 283 -16.18 -5.21 -9.67
N TYR A 284 -15.19 -5.58 -8.86
CA TYR A 284 -13.94 -6.18 -9.36
C TYR A 284 -13.76 -7.63 -8.92
N TYR A 285 -13.51 -8.48 -9.91
CA TYR A 285 -13.31 -9.93 -9.74
C TYR A 285 -11.95 -10.37 -10.29
N PRO A 286 -11.32 -11.39 -9.67
CA PRO A 286 -10.01 -11.86 -10.10
C PRO A 286 -10.13 -12.60 -11.44
N CYS A 287 -9.47 -12.07 -12.46
CA CYS A 287 -9.42 -12.67 -13.80
C CYS A 287 -8.00 -13.16 -14.10
N ASN A 288 -7.87 -14.45 -14.40
CA ASN A 288 -6.60 -15.05 -14.83
C ASN A 288 -6.36 -14.72 -16.31
N LEU A 289 -5.62 -13.65 -16.57
CA LEU A 289 -5.38 -13.12 -17.91
C LEU A 289 -4.30 -13.89 -18.67
N ILE A 290 -3.25 -14.29 -17.96
CA ILE A 290 -2.14 -15.06 -18.52
C ILE A 290 -1.91 -16.27 -17.61
N LYS A 291 -1.78 -17.46 -18.21
CA LYS A 291 -1.43 -18.69 -17.50
C LYS A 291 -0.02 -19.11 -17.89
N SER A 292 0.86 -19.25 -16.90
CA SER A 292 2.19 -19.84 -17.10
C SER A 292 2.11 -21.29 -17.54
N GLY A 293 3.18 -21.76 -18.19
CA GLY A 293 3.31 -23.13 -18.65
C GLY A 293 3.65 -23.23 -20.14
N HIS A 294 3.47 -24.43 -20.68
CA HIS A 294 3.80 -24.71 -22.08
C HIS A 294 2.96 -23.85 -23.04
N PHE A 295 3.65 -23.14 -23.93
CA PHE A 295 3.04 -22.25 -24.92
C PHE A 295 3.02 -22.86 -26.32
N GLY A 296 4.10 -23.55 -26.70
CA GLY A 296 4.25 -24.17 -28.01
C GLY A 296 5.72 -24.48 -28.32
N GLU A 297 6.07 -24.58 -29.60
CA GLU A 297 7.45 -24.70 -30.06
C GLU A 297 7.76 -23.67 -31.15
N ILE A 298 9.02 -23.25 -31.24
CA ILE A 298 9.51 -22.37 -32.31
C ILE A 298 10.65 -23.04 -33.09
N PRO A 299 10.70 -22.91 -34.43
CA PRO A 299 11.80 -23.41 -35.23
C PRO A 299 13.14 -22.79 -34.83
N VAL A 300 14.20 -23.61 -34.86
CA VAL A 300 15.58 -23.17 -34.59
C VAL A 300 16.46 -23.41 -35.81
N TYR A 301 16.92 -22.31 -36.40
CA TYR A 301 17.92 -22.32 -37.45
C TYR A 301 19.31 -22.60 -36.88
N LYS A 302 20.06 -23.47 -37.56
CA LYS A 302 21.42 -23.92 -37.18
C LYS A 302 21.54 -24.63 -35.82
N GLY A 303 20.42 -25.06 -35.24
CA GLY A 303 20.41 -25.87 -34.02
C GLY A 303 20.74 -27.34 -34.27
N TYR A 304 21.21 -28.04 -33.24
CA TYR A 304 21.20 -29.52 -33.21
C TYR A 304 19.77 -30.01 -33.33
N GLU A 305 18.87 -29.44 -32.53
CA GLU A 305 17.42 -29.58 -32.62
C GLU A 305 16.84 -28.61 -33.66
N LYS A 306 15.76 -29.03 -34.34
CA LYS A 306 15.06 -28.22 -35.35
C LYS A 306 14.04 -27.24 -34.75
N SER A 307 13.67 -27.44 -33.49
CA SER A 307 12.76 -26.59 -32.73
C SER A 307 13.13 -26.59 -31.25
N VAL A 308 12.66 -25.56 -30.54
CA VAL A 308 12.73 -25.49 -29.08
C VAL A 308 11.34 -25.23 -28.52
N PRO A 309 10.91 -25.95 -27.46
CA PRO A 309 9.70 -25.63 -26.73
C PRO A 309 9.78 -24.26 -26.05
N LEU A 310 8.65 -23.58 -25.98
CA LEU A 310 8.46 -22.29 -25.36
C LEU A 310 7.54 -22.40 -24.14
N LEU A 311 7.85 -21.62 -23.11
CA LEU A 311 7.04 -21.46 -21.92
C LEU A 311 6.61 -20.01 -21.75
N ILE A 312 5.39 -19.77 -21.27
CA ILE A 312 5.03 -18.51 -20.65
C ILE A 312 5.62 -18.53 -19.22
N ASN A 313 6.44 -17.52 -18.91
CA ASN A 313 7.21 -17.48 -17.67
C ASN A 313 6.32 -17.31 -16.43
N ASN A 314 5.38 -16.35 -16.47
CA ASN A 314 4.57 -15.99 -15.31
C ASN A 314 3.08 -16.01 -15.64
N SER A 315 2.27 -16.50 -14.69
CA SER A 315 0.83 -16.26 -14.69
C SER A 315 0.55 -14.83 -14.25
N VAL A 316 -0.49 -14.21 -14.80
CA VAL A 316 -0.94 -12.88 -14.40
C VAL A 316 -2.43 -12.91 -14.12
N THR A 317 -2.79 -12.51 -12.91
CA THR A 317 -4.17 -12.32 -12.45
C THR A 317 -4.38 -10.84 -12.17
N GLN A 318 -5.48 -10.27 -12.64
CA GLN A 318 -5.85 -8.88 -12.40
C GLN A 318 -7.31 -8.81 -11.94
N PRO A 319 -7.64 -7.94 -10.98
CA PRO A 319 -9.04 -7.63 -10.67
C PRO A 319 -9.64 -6.81 -11.82
N LEU A 320 -10.75 -7.25 -12.40
CA LEU A 320 -11.43 -6.57 -13.51
C LEU A 320 -12.94 -6.48 -13.26
N THR A 321 -13.58 -5.48 -13.85
CA THR A 321 -15.04 -5.42 -13.98
C THR A 321 -15.54 -6.27 -15.15
N GLU A 322 -16.84 -6.58 -15.18
CA GLU A 322 -17.44 -7.33 -16.30
C GLU A 322 -17.25 -6.59 -17.63
N TYR A 323 -17.47 -5.27 -17.64
CA TYR A 323 -17.23 -4.42 -18.80
C TYR A 323 -15.78 -4.50 -19.28
N GLU A 324 -14.81 -4.48 -18.37
CA GLU A 324 -13.40 -4.57 -18.76
C GLU A 324 -13.06 -5.90 -19.40
N VAL A 325 -13.60 -7.00 -18.87
CA VAL A 325 -13.40 -8.35 -19.43
C VAL A 325 -13.91 -8.43 -20.88
N GLU A 326 -15.05 -7.83 -21.19
CA GLU A 326 -15.61 -7.80 -22.55
C GLU A 326 -14.74 -7.02 -23.56
N ASN A 327 -13.88 -6.12 -23.08
CA ASN A 327 -13.03 -5.25 -23.91
C ASN A 327 -11.55 -5.70 -23.91
N LEU A 328 -11.26 -6.92 -23.46
CA LEU A 328 -9.92 -7.50 -23.51
C LEU A 328 -9.59 -8.10 -24.87
N TYR A 329 -8.34 -7.94 -25.29
CA TYR A 329 -7.76 -8.80 -26.33
C TYR A 329 -6.28 -9.07 -26.06
N THR A 330 -5.75 -10.11 -26.68
CA THR A 330 -4.34 -10.52 -26.51
C THR A 330 -3.58 -10.34 -27.81
N LYS A 331 -2.35 -9.82 -27.72
CA LYS A 331 -1.37 -9.84 -28.82
C LYS A 331 -0.15 -10.66 -28.39
N ILE A 332 0.35 -11.47 -29.32
CA ILE A 332 1.57 -12.26 -29.12
C ILE A 332 2.61 -11.73 -30.10
N SER A 333 3.79 -11.41 -29.59
CA SER A 333 4.94 -10.97 -30.37
C SER A 333 6.06 -12.00 -30.21
N ILE A 334 6.22 -12.87 -31.21
CA ILE A 334 7.32 -13.84 -31.31
C ILE A 334 7.86 -13.83 -32.74
N PRO A 335 9.15 -14.12 -32.97
CA PRO A 335 9.69 -14.30 -34.31
C PRO A 335 9.17 -15.61 -34.95
N ASP A 336 9.24 -15.72 -36.27
CA ASP A 336 8.87 -16.96 -36.99
C ASP A 336 9.93 -18.07 -36.81
N ILE A 337 11.18 -17.69 -36.60
CA ILE A 337 12.33 -18.58 -36.44
C ILE A 337 13.42 -17.89 -35.61
N ILE A 338 14.09 -18.66 -34.75
CA ILE A 338 15.26 -18.19 -33.98
C ILE A 338 16.52 -18.93 -34.42
N LYS A 339 17.69 -18.38 -34.09
CA LYS A 339 18.98 -18.94 -34.50
C LYS A 339 19.75 -19.47 -33.30
N ALA A 340 20.29 -20.69 -33.40
CA ALA A 340 21.15 -21.26 -32.38
C ALA A 340 22.51 -20.53 -32.26
N PRO A 341 23.15 -20.49 -31.07
CA PRO A 341 22.70 -21.16 -29.84
C PRO A 341 21.53 -20.43 -29.18
N VAL A 342 20.64 -21.20 -28.56
CA VAL A 342 19.54 -20.70 -27.72
C VAL A 342 19.80 -21.19 -26.30
N GLU A 343 19.65 -20.33 -25.30
CA GLU A 343 19.81 -20.72 -23.90
C GLU A 343 18.47 -20.97 -23.20
N LYS A 344 18.45 -21.90 -22.24
CA LYS A 344 17.29 -22.09 -21.38
C LYS A 344 16.95 -20.79 -20.65
N GLY A 345 15.68 -20.37 -20.73
CA GLY A 345 15.19 -19.14 -20.14
C GLY A 345 15.46 -17.89 -20.98
N GLU A 346 16.05 -18.03 -22.18
CA GLU A 346 16.20 -16.92 -23.11
C GLU A 346 14.83 -16.36 -23.50
N ASN A 347 14.69 -15.03 -23.48
CA ASN A 347 13.46 -14.36 -23.87
C ASN A 347 13.30 -14.39 -25.39
N ILE A 348 12.26 -15.09 -25.86
CA ILE A 348 11.96 -15.27 -27.29
C ILE A 348 10.88 -14.29 -27.76
N GLY A 349 10.02 -13.83 -26.86
CA GLY A 349 8.97 -12.88 -27.19
C GLY A 349 8.05 -12.57 -26.02
N THR A 350 6.87 -12.05 -26.31
CA THR A 350 5.98 -11.51 -25.29
C THR A 350 4.52 -11.80 -25.62
N ILE A 351 3.75 -12.16 -24.61
CA ILE A 351 2.29 -12.17 -24.65
C ILE A 351 1.81 -10.94 -23.87
N SER A 352 0.98 -10.11 -24.52
CA SER A 352 0.48 -8.85 -23.98
C SER A 352 -1.05 -8.85 -24.02
N VAL A 353 -1.67 -8.60 -22.87
CA VAL A 353 -3.12 -8.46 -22.75
C VAL A 353 -3.45 -6.97 -22.71
N TYR A 354 -4.33 -6.55 -23.60
CA TYR A 354 -4.79 -5.18 -23.76
C TYR A 354 -6.19 -5.04 -23.21
N LEU A 355 -6.46 -3.92 -22.56
CA LEU A 355 -7.80 -3.42 -22.28
C LEU A 355 -7.99 -2.18 -23.14
N ASN A 356 -8.89 -2.25 -24.13
CA ASN A 356 -8.94 -1.26 -25.21
C ASN A 356 -7.56 -1.12 -25.89
N ASP A 357 -6.96 0.07 -25.90
CA ASP A 357 -5.66 0.32 -26.55
C ASP A 357 -4.45 0.33 -25.60
N GLU A 358 -4.68 0.10 -24.31
CA GLU A 358 -3.62 0.11 -23.29
C GLU A 358 -3.22 -1.31 -22.88
N ILE A 359 -1.92 -1.51 -22.69
CA ILE A 359 -1.38 -2.77 -22.18
C ILE A 359 -1.77 -2.87 -20.70
N LEU A 360 -2.61 -3.86 -20.38
CA LEU A 360 -3.00 -4.15 -19.01
C LEU A 360 -1.95 -5.00 -18.31
N CYS A 361 -1.42 -6.03 -18.98
CA CYS A 361 -0.34 -6.84 -18.46
C CYS A 361 0.41 -7.61 -19.55
N GLU A 362 1.62 -8.07 -19.22
CA GLU A 362 2.46 -8.85 -20.13
C GLU A 362 3.17 -9.98 -19.39
N SER A 363 3.58 -11.00 -20.14
CA SER A 363 4.46 -12.06 -19.66
C SER A 363 5.45 -12.46 -20.76
N ALA A 364 6.68 -12.77 -20.35
CA ALA A 364 7.72 -13.21 -21.27
C ALA A 364 7.44 -14.64 -21.77
N ILE A 365 7.67 -14.87 -23.05
CA ILE A 365 7.70 -16.19 -23.67
C ILE A 365 9.18 -16.59 -23.79
N ILE A 366 9.57 -17.65 -23.08
CA ILE A 366 10.97 -18.05 -22.91
C ILE A 366 11.25 -19.44 -23.48
N ALA A 367 12.50 -19.72 -23.84
CA ALA A 367 12.92 -21.06 -24.26
C ALA A 367 12.95 -22.03 -23.06
N GLU A 368 12.30 -23.19 -23.18
CA GLU A 368 12.23 -24.21 -22.12
C GLU A 368 13.58 -24.90 -21.86
N ARG A 369 14.41 -25.00 -22.90
CA ARG A 369 15.71 -25.69 -22.88
C ARG A 369 16.71 -25.02 -23.82
N SER A 370 18.00 -25.24 -23.60
CA SER A 370 19.04 -24.76 -24.51
C SER A 370 19.08 -25.59 -25.81
N VAL A 371 19.36 -24.94 -26.94
CA VAL A 371 19.65 -25.57 -28.23
C VAL A 371 21.05 -25.16 -28.67
N LYS A 372 21.95 -26.14 -28.80
CA LYS A 372 23.33 -25.88 -29.23
C LYS A 372 23.38 -25.58 -30.73
N GLN A 373 24.33 -24.74 -31.13
CA GLN A 373 24.62 -24.51 -32.53
C GLN A 373 25.40 -25.68 -33.14
N LYS A 374 24.99 -26.15 -34.33
CA LYS A 374 25.78 -27.10 -35.14
C LYS A 374 27.06 -26.45 -35.66
N LYS A 375 28.16 -27.20 -35.71
CA LYS A 375 29.39 -26.80 -36.39
C LYS A 375 29.43 -27.41 -37.80
N ILE A 376 30.48 -27.08 -38.56
CA ILE A 376 30.63 -27.50 -39.96
C ILE A 376 30.62 -29.03 -40.15
N PRO A 377 31.34 -29.84 -39.32
CA PRO A 377 31.35 -31.29 -39.49
C PRO A 377 29.97 -31.94 -39.35
N GLU A 378 29.11 -31.40 -38.49
CA GLU A 378 27.77 -31.93 -38.25
C GLU A 378 26.85 -31.73 -39.46
N TYR A 379 27.00 -30.63 -40.18
CA TYR A 379 26.27 -30.44 -41.45
C TYR A 379 26.71 -31.43 -42.53
N LEU A 380 28.00 -31.77 -42.59
CA LEU A 380 28.50 -32.77 -43.53
C LEU A 380 27.90 -34.15 -43.26
N LEU A 381 27.76 -34.51 -41.98
CA LEU A 381 27.10 -35.75 -41.56
C LEU A 381 25.61 -35.77 -41.95
N ASP A 382 24.89 -34.66 -41.76
CA ASP A 382 23.48 -34.54 -42.18
C ASP A 382 23.32 -34.81 -43.69
N VAL A 383 24.22 -34.27 -44.53
CA VAL A 383 24.20 -34.47 -45.99
C VAL A 383 24.46 -35.93 -46.34
N ILE A 384 25.47 -36.56 -45.75
CA ILE A 384 25.79 -37.97 -45.99
C ILE A 384 24.61 -38.86 -45.57
N GLN A 385 23.97 -38.57 -44.43
CA GLN A 385 22.83 -39.33 -43.94
C GLN A 385 21.61 -39.18 -44.87
N ALA A 386 21.33 -37.97 -45.36
CA ALA A 386 20.26 -37.74 -46.33
C ALA A 386 20.49 -38.52 -47.63
N TRP A 387 21.72 -38.55 -48.14
CA TRP A 387 22.08 -39.34 -49.32
C TRP A 387 21.90 -40.85 -49.10
N LEU A 388 22.33 -41.36 -47.95
CA LEU A 388 22.16 -42.77 -47.60
C LEU A 388 20.68 -43.17 -47.47
N ASN A 389 19.83 -42.27 -46.97
CA ASN A 389 18.38 -42.53 -46.86
C ASN A 389 17.72 -42.55 -48.25
N LEU A 390 18.06 -41.62 -49.14
CA LEU A 390 17.58 -41.62 -50.53
C LEU A 390 17.96 -42.90 -51.27
N MET A 391 19.17 -43.42 -51.07
CA MET A 391 19.61 -44.67 -51.69
C MET A 391 18.93 -45.94 -51.16
N LYS A 392 18.24 -45.88 -50.02
CA LYS A 392 17.48 -47.02 -49.47
C LYS A 392 16.03 -47.10 -49.96
N GLU A 393 15.54 -46.02 -50.57
CA GLU A 393 14.18 -45.96 -51.15
C GLU A 393 14.16 -46.40 -52.63
N TYR A 394 15.32 -46.70 -53.20
CA TYR A 394 15.53 -47.39 -54.47
C TYR A 394 16.05 -48.81 -54.21
#